data_AF-A0A225WB88-F1
#
_entry.id   AF-A0A225WB88-F1
#
_cell.length_a   1.000
_cell.length_b   1.000
_cell.length_c   1.000
_cell.angle_alpha   90.00
_cell.angle_beta   90.00
_cell.angle_gamma   90.00
#
_symmetry.space_group_name_H-M   'P 1'
#
loop_
_entity.id
_entity.type
_entity.pdbx_description
1 polymer ?
#
loop_
_entity_poly.entity_id
_entity_poly.type
_entity_poly.pdbx_seq_one_letter_code
_entity_poly.pdbx_strand_id
1 'polypeptide(L)'
;MKTNPKYRTYKDFLYKVEGLQLDDLVLRKVYTPSSFWRILKLDQLSNQDRTSELKLFKRFLTRYERQVYRGHNGYNEHFGTVEAQKILYVKLWANAKREESYVKRMLDIDHGTRHYSHAYHGSVTLWKPEKVIKAHPNYKYLDQFRKLRNPW
;
A
#
# COMPACT_ATOMS: atom_id res chain seq x y z
N MET A 1 3.14 33.67 16.41
CA MET A 1 2.53 32.42 16.96
C MET A 1 3.24 31.11 16.56
N LYS A 2 3.91 30.98 15.40
CA LYS A 2 4.59 29.73 14.99
C LYS A 2 5.94 29.43 15.67
N THR A 3 6.49 30.37 16.43
CA THR A 3 7.85 30.34 17.01
C THR A 3 7.91 29.86 18.47
N ASN A 4 6.76 29.55 19.11
CA ASN A 4 6.75 29.10 20.51
C ASN A 4 7.04 27.59 20.59
N PRO A 5 8.01 27.12 21.41
CA PRO A 5 8.29 25.69 21.61
C PRO A 5 7.05 24.86 21.96
N LYS A 6 6.11 25.45 22.72
CA LYS A 6 4.84 24.79 23.12
C LYS A 6 3.93 24.48 21.92
N TYR A 7 4.05 25.24 20.83
CA TYR A 7 3.29 25.00 19.59
C TYR A 7 3.78 23.75 18.85
N ARG A 8 5.08 23.43 18.93
CA ARG A 8 5.64 22.19 18.39
C ARG A 8 5.15 20.98 19.19
N THR A 9 5.22 21.05 20.52
CA THR A 9 4.71 20.01 21.42
C THR A 9 3.22 19.72 21.19
N TYR A 10 2.41 20.76 21.00
CA TYR A 10 0.98 20.60 20.71
C TYR A 10 0.72 19.93 19.35
N LYS A 11 1.47 20.29 18.31
CA LYS A 11 1.38 19.61 17.00
C LYS A 11 1.75 18.14 17.07
N ASP A 12 2.80 17.81 17.83
CA ASP A 12 3.22 16.42 18.02
C ASP A 12 2.16 15.63 18.78
N PHE A 13 1.51 16.24 19.79
CA PHE A 13 0.37 15.65 20.49
C PHE A 13 -0.79 15.36 19.55
N LEU A 14 -1.25 16.35 18.77
CA LEU A 14 -2.33 16.16 17.80
C LEU A 14 -1.99 15.07 16.76
N TYR A 15 -0.75 15.02 16.28
CA TYR A 15 -0.30 14.00 15.33
C TYR A 15 -0.34 12.58 15.92
N LYS A 16 -0.02 12.44 17.21
CA LYS A 16 -0.14 11.17 17.95
C LYS A 16 -1.59 10.77 18.16
N VAL A 17 -2.46 11.70 18.57
CA VAL A 17 -3.90 11.45 18.73
C VAL A 17 -4.53 11.01 17.41
N GLU A 18 -4.27 11.72 16.31
CA GLU A 18 -4.72 11.30 14.97
C GLU A 18 -4.17 9.90 14.62
N GLY A 19 -2.94 9.60 15.05
CA GLY A 19 -2.35 8.28 14.88
C GLY A 19 -3.15 7.16 15.56
N LEU A 20 -3.55 7.37 16.82
CA LEU A 20 -4.37 6.42 17.59
C LEU A 20 -5.78 6.27 17.01
N GLN A 21 -6.39 7.36 16.56
CA GLN A 21 -7.69 7.31 15.89
C GLN A 21 -7.62 6.49 14.60
N LEU A 22 -6.56 6.67 13.80
CA LEU A 22 -6.35 5.86 12.60
C LEU A 22 -6.12 4.39 12.92
N ASP A 23 -5.40 4.07 14.00
CA ASP A 23 -5.22 2.70 14.45
C ASP A 23 -6.57 2.07 14.82
N ASP A 24 -7.42 2.79 15.57
CA ASP A 24 -8.78 2.36 15.92
C ASP A 24 -9.65 2.14 14.67
N LEU A 25 -9.64 3.08 13.71
CA LEU A 25 -10.38 2.95 12.44
C LEU A 25 -9.97 1.69 11.65
N VAL A 26 -8.67 1.39 11.60
CA VAL A 26 -8.13 0.21 10.92
C VAL A 26 -8.48 -1.07 11.67
N LEU A 27 -8.33 -1.09 13.00
CA LEU A 27 -8.60 -2.27 13.83
C LEU A 27 -10.09 -2.64 13.86
N ARG A 28 -10.97 -1.64 13.98
CA ARG A 28 -12.42 -1.81 13.90
C ARG A 28 -12.93 -2.03 12.49
N LYS A 29 -12.05 -1.93 11.48
CA LYS A 29 -12.38 -2.13 10.06
C LYS A 29 -13.55 -1.24 9.61
N VAL A 30 -13.60 -0.02 10.14
CA VAL A 30 -14.68 0.94 9.84
C VAL A 30 -14.73 1.26 8.35
N TYR A 31 -13.55 1.31 7.71
CA TYR A 31 -13.42 1.62 6.30
C TYR A 31 -12.46 0.65 5.60
N THR A 32 -12.72 0.39 4.31
CA THR A 32 -11.72 -0.11 3.37
C THR A 32 -10.95 1.08 2.78
N PRO A 33 -9.77 0.87 2.17
CA PRO A 33 -9.07 1.96 1.50
C PRO A 33 -9.92 2.63 0.41
N SER A 34 -10.71 1.88 -0.35
CA SER A 34 -11.58 2.47 -1.39
C SER A 34 -12.72 3.29 -0.79
N SER A 35 -13.35 2.82 0.31
CA SER A 35 -14.42 3.59 0.95
C SER A 35 -13.88 4.84 1.63
N PHE A 36 -12.70 4.76 2.28
CA PHE A 36 -12.09 5.91 2.94
C PHE A 36 -11.64 6.98 1.94
N TRP A 37 -11.11 6.57 0.80
CA TRP A 37 -10.78 7.49 -0.31
C TRP A 37 -11.99 8.30 -0.77
N ARG A 38 -13.14 7.63 -0.95
CA ARG A 38 -14.41 8.26 -1.35
C ARG A 38 -14.96 9.21 -0.29
N ILE A 39 -14.90 8.83 0.99
CA ILE A 39 -15.36 9.67 2.10
C ILE A 39 -14.55 10.96 2.18
N LEU A 40 -13.25 10.86 1.93
CA LEU A 40 -12.34 12.01 1.86
C LEU A 40 -12.48 12.82 0.55
N LYS A 41 -13.40 12.41 -0.35
CA LYS A 41 -13.69 13.05 -1.64
C LYS A 41 -12.43 13.28 -2.50
N LEU A 42 -11.45 12.36 -2.41
CA LEU A 42 -10.17 12.51 -3.08
C LEU A 42 -10.27 12.43 -4.63
N ASP A 43 -11.38 11.89 -5.14
CA ASP A 43 -11.71 11.88 -6.58
C ASP A 43 -12.00 13.29 -7.14
N GLN A 44 -12.42 14.23 -6.29
CA GLN A 44 -12.83 15.58 -6.70
C GLN A 44 -11.72 16.62 -6.57
N LEU A 45 -10.56 16.24 -6.03
CA LEU A 45 -9.45 17.15 -5.79
C LEU A 45 -8.58 17.25 -7.05
N SER A 46 -8.58 18.41 -7.70
CA SER A 46 -7.74 18.70 -8.86
C SER A 46 -6.24 18.79 -8.52
N ASN A 47 -5.89 19.08 -7.27
CA ASN A 47 -4.52 19.18 -6.76
C ASN A 47 -4.28 18.16 -5.64
N GLN A 48 -4.20 16.88 -6.01
CA GLN A 48 -4.11 15.78 -5.05
C GLN A 48 -2.88 15.86 -4.14
N ASP A 49 -1.75 16.41 -4.60
CA ASP A 49 -0.46 16.19 -3.92
C ASP A 49 -0.24 16.90 -2.57
N ARG A 50 -1.10 17.83 -2.13
CA ARG A 50 -0.82 18.66 -0.93
C ARG A 50 -1.94 18.81 0.10
N THR A 51 -3.07 18.12 -0.05
CA THR A 51 -4.19 18.30 0.89
C THR A 51 -4.00 17.51 2.19
N SER A 52 -4.62 17.98 3.27
CA SER A 52 -4.68 17.29 4.58
C SER A 52 -5.29 15.91 4.44
N GLU A 53 -6.30 15.78 3.59
CA GLU A 53 -7.08 14.57 3.36
C GLU A 53 -6.23 13.49 2.70
N LEU A 54 -5.40 13.86 1.70
CA LEU A 54 -4.49 12.88 1.11
C LEU A 54 -3.43 12.41 2.11
N LYS A 55 -2.94 13.30 2.98
CA LYS A 55 -1.99 12.92 4.04
C LYS A 55 -2.64 11.95 5.03
N LEU A 56 -3.87 12.23 5.45
CA LEU A 56 -4.64 11.36 6.32
C LEU A 56 -4.86 9.99 5.67
N PHE A 57 -5.26 9.97 4.39
CA PHE A 57 -5.42 8.75 3.61
C PHE A 57 -4.12 7.94 3.52
N LYS A 58 -2.98 8.56 3.22
CA LYS A 58 -1.67 7.90 3.18
C LYS A 58 -1.31 7.25 4.52
N ARG A 59 -1.60 7.93 5.64
CA ARG A 59 -1.39 7.42 7.00
C ARG A 59 -2.31 6.23 7.32
N PHE A 60 -3.58 6.30 6.91
CA PHE A 60 -4.53 5.19 7.02
C PHE A 60 -4.08 3.99 6.17
N LEU A 61 -3.77 4.22 4.91
CA LEU A 61 -3.38 3.20 3.94
C LEU A 61 -2.14 2.42 4.40
N THR A 62 -1.13 3.12 4.92
CA THR A 62 0.08 2.50 5.49
C THR A 62 -0.24 1.51 6.61
N ARG A 63 -1.22 1.82 7.45
CA ARG A 63 -1.63 0.95 8.55
C ARG A 63 -2.44 -0.23 8.05
N TYR A 64 -3.41 0.03 7.17
CA TYR A 64 -4.25 -1.02 6.59
C TYR A 64 -3.40 -2.02 5.80
N GLU A 65 -2.51 -1.55 4.92
CA GLU A 65 -1.62 -2.40 4.12
C GLU A 65 -0.68 -3.24 5.00
N ARG A 66 -0.25 -2.73 6.16
CA ARG A 66 0.51 -3.53 7.12
C ARG A 66 -0.27 -4.73 7.65
N GLN A 67 -1.58 -4.58 7.86
CA GLN A 67 -2.44 -5.69 8.29
C GLN A 67 -2.60 -6.73 7.17
N VAL A 68 -2.80 -6.27 5.93
CA VAL A 68 -2.85 -7.11 4.73
C VAL A 68 -1.54 -7.90 4.56
N TYR A 69 -0.39 -7.22 4.62
CA TYR A 69 0.92 -7.85 4.48
C TYR A 69 1.20 -8.92 5.53
N ARG A 70 0.73 -8.72 6.77
CA ARG A 70 0.85 -9.69 7.86
C ARG A 70 -0.11 -10.88 7.75
N GLY A 71 -1.01 -10.88 6.77
CA GLY A 71 -1.99 -11.94 6.57
C GLY A 71 -3.06 -11.97 7.67
N HIS A 72 -3.37 -10.83 8.30
CA HIS A 72 -4.41 -10.78 9.32
C HIS A 72 -5.80 -10.99 8.69
N ASN A 73 -6.62 -11.83 9.34
CA ASN A 73 -7.95 -12.17 8.87
C ASN A 73 -8.87 -10.95 8.74
N GLY A 74 -9.62 -10.90 7.63
CA GLY A 74 -10.59 -9.84 7.33
C GLY A 74 -9.96 -8.52 6.88
N TYR A 75 -8.71 -8.55 6.42
CA TYR A 75 -8.11 -7.47 5.62
C TYR A 75 -7.88 -7.99 4.20
N ASN A 76 -8.64 -7.44 3.25
CA ASN A 76 -8.59 -7.90 1.87
C ASN A 76 -7.37 -7.35 1.14
N GLU A 77 -6.73 -8.21 0.33
CA GLU A 77 -5.77 -7.78 -0.67
C GLU A 77 -6.48 -6.79 -1.61
N HIS A 78 -5.88 -5.61 -1.77
CA HIS A 78 -6.46 -4.56 -2.58
C HIS A 78 -5.36 -3.76 -3.27
N PHE A 79 -5.57 -3.55 -4.55
CA PHE A 79 -4.82 -2.63 -5.39
C PHE A 79 -5.82 -1.64 -5.98
N GLY A 80 -5.69 -0.36 -5.62
CA GLY A 80 -6.68 0.70 -5.82
C GLY A 80 -7.45 0.71 -7.15
N THR A 81 -8.64 1.29 -7.18
CA THR A 81 -9.49 1.29 -8.38
C THR A 81 -9.11 2.38 -9.38
N VAL A 82 -8.67 3.54 -8.87
CA VAL A 82 -8.26 4.70 -9.68
C VAL A 82 -6.74 4.84 -9.77
N GLU A 83 -6.24 5.45 -10.85
CA GLU A 83 -4.80 5.54 -11.13
C GLU A 83 -4.00 6.17 -9.98
N ALA A 84 -4.53 7.24 -9.38
CA ALA A 84 -3.89 7.91 -8.25
C ALA A 84 -3.72 6.97 -7.05
N GLN A 85 -4.73 6.16 -6.72
CA GLN A 85 -4.61 5.17 -5.65
C GLN A 85 -3.57 4.10 -5.98
N LYS A 86 -3.55 3.60 -7.22
CA LYS A 86 -2.59 2.60 -7.68
C LYS A 86 -1.15 3.10 -7.53
N ILE A 87 -0.88 4.34 -7.92
CA ILE A 87 0.44 4.98 -7.74
C ILE A 87 0.80 5.08 -6.24
N LEU A 88 -0.16 5.36 -5.36
CA LEU A 88 0.09 5.41 -3.92
C LEU A 88 0.46 4.04 -3.36
N TYR A 89 -0.22 2.96 -3.78
CA TYR A 89 0.14 1.59 -3.40
C TYR A 89 1.57 1.26 -3.84
N VAL A 90 1.93 1.55 -5.09
CA VAL A 90 3.27 1.30 -5.63
C VAL A 90 4.35 2.03 -4.81
N LYS A 91 4.15 3.32 -4.52
CA LYS A 91 5.05 4.11 -3.67
C LYS A 91 5.13 3.56 -2.25
N LEU A 92 3.99 3.17 -1.67
CA LEU A 92 3.92 2.60 -0.33
C LEU A 92 4.71 1.29 -0.25
N TRP A 93 4.49 0.37 -1.19
CA TRP A 93 5.20 -0.92 -1.21
C TRP A 93 6.69 -0.74 -1.40
N ALA A 94 7.11 0.18 -2.27
CA ALA A 94 8.52 0.51 -2.47
C ALA A 94 9.16 1.05 -1.17
N ASN A 95 8.50 2.03 -0.53
CA ASN A 95 8.98 2.60 0.75
C ASN A 95 9.01 1.56 1.88
N ALA A 96 8.03 0.66 1.92
CA ALA A 96 7.96 -0.43 2.89
C ALA A 96 8.86 -1.62 2.54
N LYS A 97 9.64 -1.53 1.44
CA LYS A 97 10.55 -2.58 0.94
C LYS A 97 9.86 -3.94 0.83
N ARG A 98 8.61 -3.95 0.33
CA ARG A 98 7.86 -5.19 0.12
C ARG A 98 8.60 -6.10 -0.86
N GLU A 99 8.46 -7.40 -0.67
CA GLU A 99 9.01 -8.37 -1.59
C GLU A 99 8.32 -8.27 -2.96
N GLU A 100 9.07 -8.51 -4.04
CA GLU A 100 8.50 -8.43 -5.38
C GLU A 100 7.43 -9.50 -5.60
N SER A 101 7.57 -10.68 -4.98
CA SER A 101 6.57 -11.75 -4.94
C SER A 101 5.21 -11.26 -4.40
N TYR A 102 5.24 -10.52 -3.29
CA TYR A 102 4.05 -9.89 -2.71
C TYR A 102 3.44 -8.86 -3.66
N VAL A 103 4.26 -7.98 -4.24
CA VAL A 103 3.76 -6.94 -5.17
C VAL A 103 3.16 -7.57 -6.43
N LYS A 104 3.75 -8.63 -6.99
CA LYS A 104 3.18 -9.37 -8.13
C LYS A 104 1.81 -9.96 -7.81
N ARG A 105 1.64 -10.49 -6.60
CA ARG A 105 0.36 -11.01 -6.12
C ARG A 105 -0.68 -9.91 -5.98
N MET A 106 -0.32 -8.81 -5.32
CA MET A 106 -1.22 -7.65 -5.14
C MET A 106 -1.62 -6.98 -6.46
N LEU A 107 -0.74 -7.01 -7.45
CA LEU A 107 -0.99 -6.52 -8.81
C LEU A 107 -1.74 -7.53 -9.69
N ASP A 108 -2.07 -8.71 -9.16
CA ASP A 108 -2.70 -9.83 -9.88
C ASP A 108 -1.89 -10.28 -11.12
N ILE A 109 -0.57 -10.09 -11.11
CA ILE A 109 0.31 -10.49 -12.21
C ILE A 109 0.65 -11.97 -12.07
N ASP A 110 1.05 -12.36 -10.85
CA ASP A 110 1.51 -13.70 -10.54
C ASP A 110 1.34 -14.00 -9.05
N HIS A 111 0.61 -15.08 -8.76
CA HIS A 111 0.39 -15.58 -7.41
C HIS A 111 1.46 -16.60 -6.98
N GLY A 112 2.29 -17.05 -7.93
CA GLY A 112 3.20 -18.17 -7.75
C GLY A 112 2.43 -19.50 -7.69
N THR A 113 2.92 -20.52 -8.39
CA THR A 113 2.33 -21.86 -8.33
C THR A 113 3.19 -22.75 -7.44
N ARG A 114 2.63 -23.22 -6.32
CA ARG A 114 3.31 -24.18 -5.45
C ARG A 114 3.23 -25.56 -6.06
N HIS A 115 4.37 -26.22 -6.18
CA HIS A 115 4.46 -27.63 -6.57
C HIS A 115 5.41 -28.35 -5.62
N TYR A 116 5.14 -29.63 -5.37
CA TYR A 116 6.07 -30.46 -4.63
C TYR A 116 7.21 -30.88 -5.57
N SER A 117 8.44 -30.58 -5.20
CA SER A 117 9.62 -31.05 -5.91
C SER A 117 10.17 -32.28 -5.21
N HIS A 118 10.17 -33.41 -5.92
CA HIS A 118 10.78 -34.65 -5.44
C HIS A 118 12.30 -34.53 -5.29
N ALA A 119 12.96 -33.71 -6.13
CA ALA A 119 14.41 -33.51 -6.07
C ALA A 119 14.87 -32.77 -4.80
N TYR A 120 14.02 -31.90 -4.25
CA TYR A 120 14.32 -31.10 -3.06
C TYR A 120 13.52 -31.55 -1.82
N HIS A 121 12.74 -32.63 -1.94
CA HIS A 121 11.81 -33.11 -0.91
C HIS A 121 10.99 -31.98 -0.24
N GLY A 122 10.46 -31.05 -1.03
CA GLY A 122 9.81 -29.85 -0.51
C GLY A 122 8.98 -29.09 -1.52
N SER A 123 8.18 -28.15 -1.03
CA SER A 123 7.37 -27.27 -1.88
C SER A 123 8.24 -26.16 -2.48
N VAL A 124 8.24 -26.06 -3.80
CA VAL A 124 8.88 -24.97 -4.54
C VAL A 124 7.80 -24.08 -5.17
N THR A 125 8.04 -22.78 -5.19
CA THR A 125 7.14 -21.83 -5.87
C THR A 125 7.68 -21.54 -7.26
N LEU A 126 6.91 -21.89 -8.28
CA LEU A 126 7.20 -21.55 -9.67
C LEU A 126 6.60 -20.18 -9.99
N TRP A 127 7.42 -19.29 -10.54
CA TRP A 127 7.00 -17.96 -11.00
C TRP A 127 6.85 -17.95 -12.53
N LYS A 128 5.95 -17.12 -13.04
CA LYS A 128 5.78 -16.88 -14.47
C LYS A 128 7.09 -16.34 -15.07
N PRO A 129 7.46 -16.74 -16.30
CA PRO A 129 8.60 -16.15 -17.00
C PRO A 129 8.45 -14.64 -17.19
N GLU A 130 9.56 -13.90 -17.19
CA GLU A 130 9.55 -12.44 -17.30
C GLU A 130 8.84 -11.95 -18.59
N LYS A 131 8.91 -12.70 -19.69
CA LYS A 131 8.18 -12.40 -20.93
C LYS A 131 6.66 -12.35 -20.72
N VAL A 132 6.12 -13.28 -19.91
CA VAL A 132 4.69 -13.33 -19.57
C VAL A 132 4.33 -12.20 -18.60
N ILE A 133 5.20 -11.94 -17.63
CA ILE A 133 5.03 -10.83 -16.66
C ILE A 133 4.96 -9.47 -17.40
N LYS A 134 5.84 -9.23 -18.36
CA LYS A 134 5.90 -7.99 -19.15
C LYS A 134 4.67 -7.73 -20.02
N ALA A 135 3.98 -8.79 -20.42
CA ALA A 135 2.76 -8.69 -21.23
C ALA A 135 1.51 -8.34 -20.39
N HIS A 136 1.59 -8.40 -19.06
CA HIS A 136 0.44 -8.16 -18.20
C HIS A 136 0.05 -6.65 -18.16
N PRO A 137 -1.24 -6.28 -18.19
CA PRO A 137 -1.66 -4.88 -18.15
C PRO A 137 -1.14 -4.10 -16.92
N ASN A 138 -1.01 -4.77 -15.77
CA ASN A 138 -0.48 -4.18 -14.54
C ASN A 138 1.06 -4.13 -14.47
N TYR A 139 1.78 -4.61 -15.50
CA TYR A 139 3.24 -4.59 -15.52
C TYR A 139 3.83 -3.20 -15.32
N LYS A 140 3.18 -2.16 -15.86
CA LYS A 140 3.62 -0.76 -15.70
C LYS A 140 3.83 -0.35 -14.22
N TYR A 141 3.01 -0.89 -13.31
CA TYR A 141 3.13 -0.62 -11.88
C TYR A 141 4.25 -1.42 -11.21
N LEU A 142 4.49 -2.65 -11.67
CA LEU A 142 5.61 -3.47 -11.22
C LEU A 142 6.95 -2.84 -11.66
N ASP A 143 7.02 -2.37 -12.89
CA ASP A 143 8.18 -1.64 -13.41
C ASP A 143 8.44 -0.35 -12.61
N GLN A 144 7.39 0.43 -12.34
CA GLN A 144 7.48 1.61 -11.48
C GLN A 144 7.94 1.26 -10.06
N PHE A 145 7.42 0.18 -9.46
CA PHE A 145 7.87 -0.31 -8.16
C PHE A 145 9.36 -0.65 -8.16
N ARG A 146 9.85 -1.38 -9.17
CA ARG A 146 11.27 -1.74 -9.32
C ARG A 146 12.17 -0.50 -9.42
N LYS A 147 11.76 0.49 -10.22
CA LYS A 147 12.46 1.79 -10.36
C LYS A 147 12.52 2.56 -9.04
N LEU A 148 11.44 2.58 -8.27
CA LEU A 148 11.40 3.26 -6.97
C LEU A 148 12.25 2.54 -5.90
N ARG A 149 12.36 1.21 -5.98
CA ARG A 149 13.14 0.41 -5.03
C ARG A 149 14.65 0.56 -5.24
N ASN A 150 15.06 0.74 -6.49
CA ASN A 150 16.45 0.90 -6.91
C ASN A 150 16.59 2.18 -7.75
N PRO A 151 16.59 3.38 -7.11
CA PRO A 151 16.86 4.62 -7.80
C PRO A 151 18.35 4.66 -8.16
N TRP A 152 18.66 4.22 -9.38
CA TRP A 152 19.97 4.45 -10.01
C TRP A 152 19.98 5.83 -10.64
#